data_AF-A0A7J6QR76-F1
#
_entry.id   AF-A0A7J6QR76-F1
#
_cell.length_a   1.000
_cell.length_b   1.000
_cell.length_c   1.000
_cell.angle_alpha   90.00
_cell.angle_beta   90.00
_cell.angle_gamma   90.00
#
_symmetry.space_group_name_H-M   'P 1'
#
loop_
_entity.id
_entity.type
_entity.pdbx_description
1 polymer ?
#
loop_
_entity_poly.entity_id
_entity_poly.type
_entity_poly.pdbx_seq_one_letter_code
_entity_poly.pdbx_strand_id
1 'polypeptide(L)'
;MARFAKAGASAVHCPRSNAKLASGIAKVQRMLDAGVNVCLGTDGPCSNNSVDMLQEMQYASLLGKVAGPGMNPKAVNCYTAVRMATINGARAVRRESDLGSLEVGKLVDMIAIDLG
;
A
#
# COMPACT_ATOMS: atom_id res chain seq x y z
N MET A 1 14.01 9.03 3.66
CA MET A 1 13.12 8.19 4.50
C MET A 1 12.99 8.72 5.92
N ALA A 2 14.09 8.88 6.68
CA ALA A 2 14.04 9.42 8.05
C ALA A 2 13.29 10.77 8.20
N ARG A 3 13.43 11.68 7.24
CA ARG A 3 12.66 12.95 7.22
C ARG A 3 11.16 12.74 7.09
N PHE A 4 10.70 11.83 6.22
CA PHE A 4 9.28 11.54 6.03
C PHE A 4 8.69 10.88 7.27
N ALA A 5 9.39 9.91 7.85
CA ALA A 5 8.97 9.25 9.09
C ALA A 5 8.88 10.26 10.25
N LYS A 6 9.90 11.11 10.44
CA LYS A 6 9.89 12.17 11.47
C LYS A 6 8.74 13.17 11.28
N ALA A 7 8.38 13.46 10.03
CA ALA A 7 7.28 14.36 9.71
C ALA A 7 5.89 13.71 9.87
N GLY A 8 5.80 12.41 10.13
CA GLY A 8 4.53 11.68 10.12
C GLY A 8 3.87 11.62 8.74
N ALA A 9 4.65 11.79 7.67
CA ALA A 9 4.14 11.76 6.31
C ALA A 9 3.79 10.33 5.88
N SER A 10 2.73 10.19 5.09
CA SER A 10 2.38 8.94 4.43
C SER A 10 2.84 8.95 2.97
N ALA A 11 3.28 7.79 2.49
CA ALA A 11 3.60 7.57 1.08
C ALA A 11 2.48 6.75 0.42
N VAL A 12 1.87 7.30 -0.63
CA VAL A 12 0.88 6.58 -1.45
C VAL A 12 1.61 5.90 -2.60
N HIS A 13 1.59 4.57 -2.63
CA HIS A 13 2.25 3.77 -3.65
C HIS A 13 1.25 3.36 -4.75
N CYS A 14 1.56 3.75 -5.99
CA CYS A 14 0.79 3.40 -7.18
C CYS A 14 1.59 2.45 -8.09
N PRO A 15 1.76 1.16 -7.72
CA PRO A 15 2.71 0.26 -8.38
C PRO A 15 2.43 0.07 -9.86
N ARG A 16 1.16 -0.14 -10.25
CA ARG A 16 0.79 -0.40 -11.64
C ARG A 16 0.97 0.84 -12.51
N SER A 17 0.63 2.02 -12.01
CA SER A 17 0.88 3.28 -12.71
C SER A 17 2.37 3.52 -12.95
N ASN A 18 3.18 3.40 -11.90
CA ASN A 18 4.62 3.59 -11.99
C ASN A 18 5.27 2.62 -13.00
N ALA A 19 4.80 1.36 -13.05
CA ALA A 19 5.26 0.38 -14.02
C ALA A 19 4.82 0.74 -15.45
N LYS A 20 3.55 1.10 -15.65
CA LYS A 20 2.99 1.46 -16.96
C LYS A 20 3.67 2.70 -17.56
N LEU A 21 4.03 3.68 -16.73
CA LEU A 21 4.70 4.90 -17.16
C LEU A 21 6.23 4.82 -17.14
N ALA A 22 6.81 3.63 -16.90
CA ALA A 22 8.26 3.45 -16.76
C ALA A 22 8.92 4.41 -15.74
N SER A 23 8.18 4.82 -14.70
CA SER A 23 8.66 5.73 -13.65
C SER A 23 9.63 5.06 -12.67
N GLY A 24 9.70 3.74 -12.69
CA GLY A 24 10.57 2.92 -11.85
C GLY A 24 9.84 2.26 -10.68
N ILE A 25 10.60 1.50 -9.88
CA ILE A 25 10.05 0.71 -8.77
C ILE A 25 10.34 1.40 -7.44
N ALA A 26 9.29 1.77 -6.70
CA ALA A 26 9.43 2.39 -5.40
C ALA A 26 10.07 1.42 -4.38
N LYS A 27 10.99 1.92 -3.55
CA LYS A 27 11.66 1.12 -2.50
C LYS A 27 10.78 0.97 -1.25
N VAL A 28 9.59 0.39 -1.42
CA VAL A 28 8.54 0.27 -0.39
C VAL A 28 9.06 -0.36 0.89
N GLN A 29 9.77 -1.49 0.80
CA GLN A 29 10.30 -2.17 2.00
C GLN A 29 11.21 -1.23 2.82
N ARG A 30 12.07 -0.44 2.17
CA ARG A 30 12.93 0.52 2.87
C ARG A 30 12.15 1.67 3.53
N MET A 31 10.99 2.04 2.99
CA MET A 31 10.12 3.04 3.60
C MET A 31 9.47 2.47 4.86
N LEU A 32 8.94 1.25 4.76
CA LEU A 32 8.34 0.51 5.88
C LEU A 32 9.36 0.29 7.01
N ASP A 33 10.57 -0.18 6.68
CA ASP A 33 11.66 -0.41 7.65
C ASP A 33 12.07 0.89 8.36
N ALA A 34 11.89 2.04 7.69
CA ALA A 34 12.18 3.36 8.24
C ALA A 34 11.01 3.98 9.03
N GLY A 35 9.90 3.26 9.21
CA GLY A 35 8.73 3.73 9.95
C GLY A 35 7.82 4.69 9.17
N VAL A 36 7.96 4.79 7.85
CA VAL A 36 7.04 5.57 7.02
C VAL A 36 5.73 4.78 6.86
N ASN A 37 4.59 5.43 7.09
CA ASN A 37 3.30 4.85 6.72
C ASN A 37 3.19 4.78 5.19
N VAL A 38 3.10 3.57 4.64
CA VAL A 38 2.91 3.38 3.19
C VAL A 38 1.52 2.79 2.95
N CYS A 39 0.77 3.40 2.05
CA CYS A 39 -0.54 2.93 1.60
C CYS A 39 -0.56 2.76 0.08
N LEU A 40 -1.69 2.29 -0.46
CA LEU A 40 -1.88 2.08 -1.90
C LEU A 40 -2.79 3.14 -2.52
N GLY A 41 -2.54 3.42 -3.79
CA GLY A 41 -3.43 4.16 -4.66
C GLY A 41 -3.40 3.56 -6.06
N THR A 42 -4.50 3.66 -6.79
CA THR A 42 -4.56 3.19 -8.19
C THR A 42 -3.90 4.19 -9.15
N ASP A 43 -3.79 5.46 -8.76
CA ASP A 43 -3.58 6.58 -9.68
C ASP A 43 -4.74 6.73 -10.69
N GLY A 44 -4.60 7.62 -11.67
CA GLY A 44 -5.63 7.93 -12.65
C GLY A 44 -5.83 6.87 -13.73
N PRO A 45 -7.03 6.80 -14.34
CA PRO A 45 -7.40 5.77 -15.32
C PRO A 45 -6.51 5.78 -16.57
N CYS A 46 -5.91 6.91 -16.95
CA CYS A 46 -5.01 6.99 -18.10
C CYS A 46 -3.65 6.31 -17.87
N SER A 47 -3.30 6.01 -16.62
CA SER A 47 -1.97 5.54 -16.20
C SER A 47 -1.99 4.18 -15.49
N ASN A 48 -3.15 3.70 -15.06
CA ASN A 48 -3.36 2.33 -14.55
C ASN A 48 -4.16 1.46 -15.52
N ASN A 49 -5.19 2.10 -16.08
CA ASN A 49 -6.29 1.59 -16.89
C ASN A 49 -7.34 0.75 -16.16
N SER A 50 -7.23 0.53 -14.84
CA SER A 50 -8.33 0.05 -14.00
C SER A 50 -8.32 0.68 -12.60
N VAL A 51 -9.41 0.51 -11.85
CA VAL A 51 -9.53 0.89 -10.44
C VAL A 51 -9.69 -0.37 -9.58
N ASP A 52 -8.67 -1.24 -9.61
CA ASP A 52 -8.68 -2.55 -8.97
C ASP A 52 -7.63 -2.63 -7.85
N MET A 53 -8.10 -2.54 -6.61
CA MET A 53 -7.25 -2.57 -5.41
C MET A 53 -6.67 -3.95 -5.11
N LEU A 54 -7.32 -5.04 -5.53
CA LEU A 54 -6.77 -6.39 -5.35
C LEU A 54 -5.53 -6.56 -6.22
N GLN A 55 -5.57 -6.07 -7.46
CA GLN A 55 -4.41 -6.04 -8.34
C GLN A 55 -3.32 -5.08 -7.85
N GLU A 56 -3.65 -3.91 -7.30
CA GLU A 56 -2.63 -3.03 -6.71
C GLU A 56 -1.89 -3.72 -5.55
N MET A 57 -2.61 -4.46 -4.69
CA MET A 57 -1.98 -5.24 -3.61
C MET A 57 -1.03 -6.29 -4.15
N GLN A 58 -1.44 -7.03 -5.19
CA GLN A 58 -0.61 -8.05 -5.81
C GLN A 58 0.67 -7.44 -6.39
N TYR A 59 0.54 -6.36 -7.16
CA TYR A 59 1.69 -5.70 -7.78
C TYR A 59 2.63 -5.07 -6.75
N ALA A 60 2.10 -4.44 -5.69
CA ALA A 60 2.90 -3.92 -4.59
C ALA A 60 3.73 -5.04 -3.92
N SER A 61 3.12 -6.21 -3.70
CA SER A 61 3.78 -7.38 -3.12
C SER A 61 4.87 -7.93 -4.04
N LEU A 62 4.60 -8.10 -5.34
CA LEU A 62 5.57 -8.66 -6.28
C LEU A 62 6.74 -7.71 -6.54
N LEU A 63 6.45 -6.44 -6.85
CA LEU A 63 7.49 -5.42 -7.09
C LEU A 63 8.29 -5.13 -5.82
N GLY A 64 7.65 -5.18 -4.65
CA GLY A 64 8.30 -5.03 -3.35
C GLY A 64 9.38 -6.08 -3.08
N LYS A 65 9.22 -7.30 -3.60
CA LYS A 65 10.23 -8.37 -3.51
C LYS A 65 11.45 -8.07 -4.37
N VAL A 66 11.22 -7.62 -5.60
CA VAL A 66 12.28 -7.27 -6.55
C VAL A 66 13.06 -6.04 -6.08
N ALA A 67 12.37 -5.00 -5.60
CA ALA A 67 12.99 -3.76 -5.13
C ALA A 67 13.45 -3.79 -3.66
N GLY A 68 13.13 -4.86 -2.93
CA GLY A 68 13.54 -5.06 -1.55
C GLY A 68 15.06 -5.21 -1.42
N PRO A 69 15.65 -4.85 -0.27
CA PRO A 69 17.07 -5.09 -0.01
C PRO A 69 17.42 -6.57 -0.25
N GLY A 70 18.42 -6.82 -1.10
CA GLY A 70 18.87 -8.18 -1.43
C GLY A 70 17.89 -9.02 -2.28
N MET A 71 16.93 -8.40 -2.99
CA MET A 71 15.91 -9.13 -3.77
C MET A 71 15.15 -10.16 -2.93
N ASN A 72 14.55 -9.68 -1.84
CA ASN A 72 14.02 -10.52 -0.77
C ASN A 72 12.58 -10.99 -1.05
N PRO A 73 12.30 -12.31 -1.13
CA PRO A 73 10.94 -12.83 -1.34
C PRO A 73 9.97 -12.56 -0.19
N LYS A 74 10.48 -12.18 0.99
CA LYS A 74 9.67 -11.81 2.16
C LYS A 74 9.35 -10.31 2.22
N ALA A 75 9.97 -9.48 1.37
CA ALA A 75 9.65 -8.05 1.32
C ALA A 75 8.20 -7.85 0.83
N VAL A 76 7.51 -6.89 1.45
CA VAL A 76 6.10 -6.56 1.21
C VAL A 76 5.25 -7.84 1.08
N ASN A 77 5.14 -8.59 2.18
CA ASN A 77 4.33 -9.82 2.20
C ASN A 77 2.82 -9.52 2.07
N CYS A 78 2.00 -10.56 1.91
CA CYS A 78 0.55 -10.42 1.73
C CYS A 78 -0.13 -9.62 2.86
N TYR A 79 0.20 -9.91 4.12
CA TYR A 79 -0.35 -9.16 5.27
C TYR A 79 0.03 -7.68 5.23
N THR A 80 1.24 -7.36 4.78
CA THR A 80 1.70 -5.98 4.59
C THR A 80 0.90 -5.31 3.49
N ALA A 81 0.72 -5.97 2.34
CA ALA A 81 -0.08 -5.42 1.24
C ALA A 81 -1.54 -5.15 1.65
N VAL A 82 -2.16 -6.05 2.41
CA VAL A 82 -3.51 -5.85 2.97
C VAL A 82 -3.55 -4.65 3.91
N ARG A 83 -2.57 -4.49 4.80
CA ARG A 83 -2.48 -3.30 5.67
C ARG A 83 -2.28 -2.01 4.87
N MET A 84 -1.48 -2.04 3.81
CA MET A 84 -1.28 -0.92 2.89
C MET A 84 -2.58 -0.50 2.19
N ALA A 85 -3.46 -1.46 1.87
CA ALA A 85 -4.76 -1.21 1.25
C ALA A 85 -5.87 -0.80 2.23
N THR A 86 -5.67 -0.97 3.54
CA THR A 86 -6.72 -0.79 4.56
C THR A 86 -6.28 0.23 5.62
N ILE A 87 -5.81 -0.21 6.79
CA ILE A 87 -5.50 0.65 7.93
C ILE A 87 -4.45 1.72 7.62
N ASN A 88 -3.46 1.43 6.76
CA ASN A 88 -2.47 2.44 6.37
C ASN A 88 -3.08 3.52 5.45
N GLY A 89 -4.07 3.14 4.63
CA GLY A 89 -4.85 4.08 3.84
C GLY A 89 -5.67 5.01 4.73
N ALA A 90 -6.36 4.45 5.74
CA ALA A 90 -7.09 5.22 6.75
C ALA A 90 -6.16 6.20 7.50
N ARG A 91 -4.96 5.77 7.89
CA ARG A 91 -3.92 6.65 8.48
C ARG A 91 -3.50 7.78 7.55
N ALA A 92 -3.34 7.49 6.26
CA ALA A 92 -2.92 8.51 5.29
C ALA A 92 -3.95 9.64 5.14
N VAL A 93 -5.24 9.34 5.34
CA VAL A 93 -6.33 10.32 5.32
C VAL A 93 -6.79 10.76 6.71
N ARG A 94 -6.03 10.42 7.77
CA ARG A 94 -6.29 10.80 9.18
C ARG A 94 -7.65 10.33 9.71
N ARG A 95 -8.04 9.12 9.31
CA ARG A 95 -9.31 8.45 9.69
C ARG A 95 -9.05 7.06 10.28
N GLU A 96 -7.85 6.79 10.77
CA GLU A 96 -7.52 5.51 11.40
C GLU A 96 -8.30 5.24 12.69
N SER A 97 -8.88 6.29 13.31
CA SER A 97 -9.72 6.16 14.49
C SER A 97 -11.05 5.47 14.21
N ASP A 98 -11.56 5.56 12.98
CA ASP A 98 -12.90 5.07 12.62
C ASP A 98 -12.96 4.25 11.30
N LEU A 99 -11.89 4.20 10.51
CA LEU A 99 -11.77 3.39 9.29
C LEU A 99 -10.60 2.40 9.33
N GLY A 100 -10.63 1.46 8.37
CA GLY A 100 -9.48 0.64 7.98
C GLY A 100 -9.24 -0.63 8.80
N SER A 101 -10.05 -0.90 9.82
CA SER A 101 -10.04 -2.15 10.58
C SER A 101 -11.40 -2.46 11.19
N LEU A 102 -11.66 -3.74 11.47
CA LEU A 102 -12.87 -4.21 12.13
C LEU A 102 -12.63 -4.27 13.64
N GLU A 103 -12.91 -3.17 14.31
CA GLU A 103 -12.74 -2.99 15.76
C GLU A 103 -13.99 -2.32 16.35
N VAL A 104 -14.32 -2.62 17.60
CA VAL A 104 -15.47 -2.02 18.28
C VAL A 104 -15.33 -0.50 18.30
N GLY A 105 -16.37 0.21 17.87
CA GLY A 105 -16.41 1.68 17.81
C GLY A 105 -16.01 2.29 16.47
N LYS A 106 -15.49 1.49 15.52
CA LYS A 106 -15.21 1.95 14.14
C LYS A 106 -16.43 1.79 13.22
N LEU A 107 -16.39 2.47 12.07
CA LEU A 107 -17.40 2.32 11.02
C LEU A 107 -17.34 0.92 10.40
N VAL A 108 -18.49 0.45 9.93
CA VAL A 108 -18.65 -0.86 9.29
C VAL A 108 -18.38 -0.77 7.79
N ASP A 109 -17.18 -0.30 7.44
CA ASP A 109 -16.71 -0.21 6.06
C ASP A 109 -16.00 -1.53 5.72
N MET A 110 -16.78 -2.52 5.28
CA MET A 110 -16.31 -3.89 5.04
C MET A 110 -16.69 -4.44 3.67
N ILE A 111 -15.92 -5.43 3.22
CA ILE A 111 -16.22 -6.22 2.03
C ILE A 111 -16.21 -7.70 2.40
N ALA A 112 -17.01 -8.49 1.69
CA ALA A 112 -16.94 -9.95 1.71
C ALA A 112 -16.29 -10.42 0.41
N ILE A 113 -15.36 -11.36 0.51
CA ILE A 113 -14.70 -11.99 -0.64
C ILE A 113 -15.09 -13.47 -0.63
N ASP A 114 -15.84 -13.88 -1.64
CA ASP A 114 -16.14 -15.29 -1.89
C ASP A 114 -14.91 -15.97 -2.51
N LEU A 115 -14.55 -17.13 -1.97
CA LEU A 115 -13.41 -17.93 -2.42
C LEU A 115 -13.84 -19.21 -3.17
N GLY A 116 -15.16 -19.47 -3.26
CA GLY A 116 -15.74 -20.71 -3.81
C GLY A 116 -16.11 -21.74 -2.76
#